data_AF-R8BY47-F1
#
_entry.id   AF-R8BY47-F1
#
_cell.length_a   1.000
_cell.length_b   1.000
_cell.length_c   1.000
_cell.angle_alpha   90.00
_cell.angle_beta   90.00
_cell.angle_gamma   90.00
#
_symmetry.space_group_name_H-M   'P 1'
#
loop_
_entity.id
_entity.type
_entity.pdbx_description
1 polymer ?
#
loop_
_entity_poly.entity_id
_entity_poly.type
_entity_poly.pdbx_seq_one_letter_code
_entity_poly.pdbx_strand_id
1 'polypeptide(L)'
;MPVRKELVGARGWLERTTDSSNKKPSLDKKVPQPKKAGLLDSLKKIAKDMKVTRKLRDSEKEYRAARLTVSLDPREQSLLYCELEFILTTALEGYISSQFNAGRLDADKYKKIVDGWQQKGRPKVVGFRYDLETQLELVHLHSTDFRFYGRRAGLTVAVNGLLEMMKVNSRAMRIRTFCQPDTVVAKQLLDSQSLFNMLGCSEPQQIRLAEVIQFFKIILEREQHFRHPHEAHAASPARRDTGHWDESEEVIDGQGAKSHSEKYQSSGGDQHQEYGA
;
A
#
# COMPACT_ATOMS: atom_id res chain seq x y z
N MET A 1 -34.20 -34.54 -11.91
CA MET A 1 -33.77 -34.13 -10.55
C MET A 1 -32.28 -33.78 -10.62
N PRO A 2 -31.84 -32.56 -10.22
CA PRO A 2 -30.42 -32.24 -10.21
C PRO A 2 -29.71 -32.99 -9.07
N VAL A 3 -28.59 -33.65 -9.37
CA VAL A 3 -27.77 -34.35 -8.37
C VAL A 3 -26.98 -33.32 -7.56
N ARG A 4 -27.21 -33.29 -6.25
CA ARG A 4 -26.47 -32.46 -5.29
C ARG A 4 -25.05 -33.03 -5.17
N LYS A 5 -24.04 -32.22 -5.49
CA LYS A 5 -22.63 -32.60 -5.27
C LYS A 5 -22.26 -32.32 -3.82
N GLU A 6 -21.98 -33.38 -3.08
CA GLU A 6 -21.46 -33.31 -1.72
C GLU A 6 -19.94 -33.11 -1.80
N LEU A 7 -19.47 -31.91 -1.44
CA LEU A 7 -18.07 -31.50 -1.58
C LEU A 7 -17.22 -31.82 -0.34
N VAL A 8 -17.86 -32.28 0.73
CA VAL A 8 -17.21 -32.55 2.02
C VAL A 8 -17.64 -33.95 2.42
N GLY A 9 -16.67 -34.87 2.54
CA GLY A 9 -16.94 -36.22 3.02
C GLY A 9 -17.40 -36.20 4.47
N ALA A 10 -17.99 -37.30 4.94
CA ALA A 10 -18.56 -37.42 6.29
C ALA A 10 -17.57 -37.14 7.45
N ARG A 11 -16.26 -37.02 7.13
CA ARG A 11 -15.18 -36.69 8.08
C ARG A 11 -14.63 -35.27 7.94
N GLY A 12 -15.30 -34.38 7.20
CA GLY A 12 -14.92 -32.96 7.10
C GLY A 12 -13.76 -32.65 6.14
N TRP A 13 -13.32 -33.62 5.32
CA TRP A 13 -12.27 -33.43 4.30
C TRP A 13 -12.83 -33.64 2.89
N LEU A 14 -12.20 -32.98 1.89
CA LEU A 14 -12.50 -33.23 0.47
C LEU A 14 -12.03 -34.65 0.12
N GLU A 15 -12.96 -35.59 -0.02
CA GLU A 15 -12.64 -36.94 -0.51
C GLU A 15 -12.38 -36.87 -2.02
N ARG A 16 -11.24 -37.44 -2.48
CA ARG A 16 -10.93 -37.50 -3.92
C ARG A 16 -11.94 -38.41 -4.61
N THR A 17 -12.75 -37.85 -5.49
CA THR A 17 -13.73 -38.58 -6.33
C THR A 17 -13.08 -39.32 -7.51
N THR A 18 -11.84 -39.78 -7.37
CA THR A 18 -11.13 -40.56 -8.40
C THR A 18 -10.60 -41.85 -7.80
N ASP A 19 -11.49 -42.76 -7.44
CA ASP A 19 -11.12 -44.16 -7.24
C ASP A 19 -12.15 -45.06 -7.93
N SER A 20 -11.98 -45.22 -9.23
CA SER A 20 -12.49 -46.35 -9.99
C SER A 20 -11.31 -47.13 -10.60
N SER A 21 -10.89 -48.12 -9.82
CA SER A 21 -10.33 -49.41 -10.23
C SER A 21 -9.13 -49.49 -11.20
N ASN A 22 -7.97 -49.79 -10.59
CA ASN A 22 -7.23 -51.05 -10.77
C ASN A 22 -6.45 -51.29 -12.09
N LYS A 23 -5.10 -51.16 -12.04
CA LYS A 23 -4.10 -52.24 -12.27
C LYS A 23 -2.69 -51.65 -12.51
N LYS A 24 -1.72 -52.06 -11.68
CA LYS A 24 -0.30 -52.16 -12.07
C LYS A 24 -0.10 -53.47 -12.85
N PRO A 25 0.92 -53.58 -13.71
CA PRO A 25 2.15 -54.19 -13.23
C PRO A 25 3.44 -53.47 -13.69
N SER A 26 4.50 -53.83 -12.99
CA SER A 26 5.89 -53.38 -13.02
C SER A 26 6.74 -54.02 -14.13
N LEU A 27 7.82 -53.32 -14.54
CA LEU A 27 9.24 -53.73 -14.51
C LEU A 27 10.08 -53.18 -15.69
N ASP A 28 11.21 -52.59 -15.29
CA ASP A 28 12.54 -52.55 -15.93
C ASP A 28 12.78 -51.99 -17.34
N LYS A 29 13.61 -50.92 -17.38
CA LYS A 29 14.93 -50.97 -18.06
C LYS A 29 15.86 -49.81 -17.61
N LYS A 30 17.04 -50.20 -17.12
CA LYS A 30 18.26 -49.39 -16.90
C LYS A 30 18.78 -48.86 -18.26
N VAL A 31 19.44 -47.69 -18.38
CA VAL A 31 20.90 -47.37 -18.33
C VAL A 31 21.05 -46.04 -19.17
N PRO A 32 22.12 -45.19 -19.12
CA PRO A 32 22.89 -44.58 -18.03
C PRO A 32 22.87 -43.02 -18.04
N GLN A 33 23.29 -42.41 -16.92
CA GLN A 33 23.67 -41.00 -16.82
C GLN A 33 25.03 -40.70 -17.49
N PRO A 34 25.25 -39.46 -17.98
CA PRO A 34 26.56 -38.85 -17.98
C PRO A 34 26.68 -37.72 -16.95
N LYS A 35 27.92 -37.54 -16.51
CA LYS A 35 28.38 -36.94 -15.26
C LYS A 35 28.36 -35.41 -15.27
N LYS A 36 28.18 -34.85 -14.07
CA LYS A 36 28.36 -33.43 -13.71
C LYS A 36 29.78 -32.95 -14.07
N ALA A 37 29.87 -31.83 -14.78
CA ALA A 37 31.04 -30.95 -14.80
C ALA A 37 30.61 -29.60 -14.21
N GLY A 38 31.29 -29.17 -13.15
CA GLY A 38 30.85 -28.18 -12.18
C GLY A 38 30.71 -26.75 -12.71
N LEU A 39 29.46 -26.26 -12.70
CA LEU A 39 29.16 -24.82 -12.66
C LEU A 39 29.75 -24.14 -11.40
N LEU A 40 29.98 -24.92 -10.34
CA LEU A 40 30.52 -24.47 -9.06
C LEU A 40 32.01 -24.06 -9.15
N ASP A 41 32.79 -24.61 -10.08
CA ASP A 41 34.21 -24.27 -10.22
C ASP A 41 34.41 -22.91 -10.90
N SER A 42 33.52 -22.52 -11.81
CA SER A 42 33.49 -21.18 -12.40
C SER A 42 33.09 -20.10 -11.37
N LEU A 43 32.16 -20.39 -10.47
CA LEU A 43 31.79 -19.49 -9.37
C LEU A 43 32.92 -19.34 -8.32
N LYS A 44 33.65 -20.42 -8.04
CA LYS A 44 34.78 -20.40 -7.08
C LYS A 44 35.98 -19.61 -7.61
N LYS A 45 36.15 -19.55 -8.94
CA LYS A 45 37.17 -18.72 -9.62
C LYS A 45 36.81 -17.23 -9.59
N ILE A 46 35.53 -16.89 -9.82
CA ILE A 46 35.04 -15.51 -9.74
C ILE A 46 35.08 -14.97 -8.30
N ALA A 47 34.79 -15.82 -7.31
CA ALA A 47 34.87 -15.44 -5.90
C ALA A 47 36.31 -15.24 -5.37
N LYS A 48 37.34 -15.75 -6.06
CA LYS A 48 38.75 -15.64 -5.67
C LYS A 48 39.43 -14.37 -6.20
N ASP A 49 38.96 -13.81 -7.32
CA ASP A 49 39.56 -12.62 -7.96
C ASP A 49 39.05 -11.27 -7.40
N MET A 50 38.09 -11.26 -6.47
CA MET A 50 37.59 -10.01 -5.85
C MET A 50 38.23 -9.65 -4.50
N LYS A 51 39.35 -10.28 -4.13
CA LYS A 51 40.01 -10.03 -2.85
C LYS A 51 41.46 -9.59 -2.98
N VAL A 52 41.71 -8.31 -3.30
CA VAL A 52 42.88 -7.57 -2.79
C VAL A 52 42.54 -6.08 -2.60
N THR A 53 42.41 -5.70 -1.33
CA THR A 53 42.69 -4.39 -0.69
C THR A 53 41.98 -3.11 -1.16
N ARG A 54 40.92 -2.73 -0.43
CA ARG A 54 40.81 -1.36 0.12
C ARG A 54 40.33 -1.40 1.57
N LYS A 55 41.26 -1.04 2.47
CA LYS A 55 41.12 -0.53 3.83
C LYS A 55 39.86 -0.95 4.62
N LEU A 56 40.01 -2.04 5.36
CA LEU A 56 39.27 -2.31 6.61
C LEU A 56 39.64 -1.28 7.67
N ARG A 57 38.94 -0.14 7.73
CA ARG A 57 38.79 0.65 8.98
C ARG A 57 37.68 1.72 8.99
N ASP A 58 36.66 1.63 8.13
CA ASP A 58 35.47 2.49 8.21
C ASP A 58 34.12 1.77 7.99
N SER A 59 34.14 0.44 7.78
CA SER A 59 32.95 -0.31 7.37
C SER A 59 31.92 -0.55 8.49
N GLU A 60 32.20 -0.27 9.76
CA GLU A 60 31.19 -0.42 10.82
C GLU A 60 30.24 0.79 10.91
N LYS A 61 30.70 1.99 10.53
CA LYS A 61 29.83 3.17 10.39
C LYS A 61 29.03 3.12 9.09
N GLU A 62 29.61 2.55 8.03
CA GLU A 62 28.96 2.40 6.73
C GLU A 62 28.01 1.19 6.65
N TYR A 63 28.14 0.16 7.50
CA TYR A 63 27.10 -0.88 7.66
C TYR A 63 25.88 -0.43 8.46
N ARG A 64 25.92 0.76 9.08
CA ARG A 64 24.72 1.49 9.49
C ARG A 64 24.09 2.27 8.33
N ALA A 65 24.62 2.17 7.10
CA ALA A 65 23.94 2.64 5.91
C ALA A 65 22.68 1.78 5.68
N ALA A 66 21.53 2.42 5.91
CA ALA A 66 20.23 2.04 5.41
C ALA A 66 19.80 0.59 5.70
N ARG A 67 19.71 0.21 7.00
CA ARG A 67 18.67 -0.76 7.37
C ARG A 67 17.32 -0.13 7.02
N LEU A 68 16.78 -0.51 5.86
CA LEU A 68 15.44 -0.10 5.44
C LEU A 68 14.47 -0.46 6.55
N THR A 69 13.77 0.55 7.09
CA THR A 69 12.88 0.36 8.22
C THR A 69 11.66 -0.43 7.76
N VAL A 70 11.23 -1.37 8.61
CA VAL A 70 10.00 -2.13 8.46
C VAL A 70 9.23 -1.91 9.75
N SER A 71 8.21 -1.07 9.68
CA SER A 71 7.42 -0.63 10.83
C SER A 71 6.11 -1.42 10.96
N LEU A 72 5.57 -1.88 9.83
CA LEU A 72 4.41 -2.76 9.78
C LEU A 72 4.82 -4.20 10.09
N ASP A 73 4.09 -4.85 10.99
CA ASP A 73 4.20 -6.30 11.14
C ASP A 73 3.58 -7.04 9.92
N PRO A 74 3.87 -8.35 9.74
CA PRO A 74 3.35 -9.11 8.59
C PRO A 74 1.83 -9.09 8.45
N ARG A 75 1.09 -9.05 9.56
CA ARG A 75 -0.37 -9.02 9.57
C ARG A 75 -0.88 -7.64 9.20
N GLU A 76 -0.32 -6.58 9.79
CA GLU A 76 -0.64 -5.18 9.47
C GLU A 76 -0.41 -4.89 7.99
N GLN A 77 0.74 -5.32 7.43
CA GLN A 77 1.03 -5.09 6.02
C GLN A 77 0.12 -5.92 5.09
N SER A 78 -0.21 -7.15 5.47
CA SER A 78 -1.18 -7.96 4.72
C SER A 78 -2.56 -7.31 4.66
N LEU A 79 -3.04 -6.79 5.79
CA LEU A 79 -4.34 -6.09 5.86
C LEU A 79 -4.32 -4.79 5.04
N LEU A 80 -3.25 -4.00 5.15
CA LEU A 80 -3.06 -2.79 4.35
C LEU A 80 -3.15 -3.11 2.85
N TYR A 81 -2.42 -4.12 2.37
CA TYR A 81 -2.45 -4.48 0.95
C TYR A 81 -3.75 -5.12 0.50
N CYS A 82 -4.44 -5.87 1.37
CA CYS A 82 -5.79 -6.35 1.08
C CYS A 82 -6.75 -5.18 0.83
N GLU A 83 -6.78 -4.21 1.73
CA GLU A 83 -7.67 -3.04 1.58
C GLU A 83 -7.26 -2.19 0.38
N LEU A 84 -5.96 -1.94 0.19
CA LEU A 84 -5.45 -1.15 -0.94
C LEU A 84 -5.79 -1.79 -2.29
N GLU A 85 -5.59 -3.11 -2.44
CA GLU A 85 -5.96 -3.83 -3.66
C GLU A 85 -7.48 -3.75 -3.91
N PHE A 86 -8.29 -3.88 -2.86
CA PHE A 86 -9.75 -3.82 -2.98
C PHE A 86 -10.24 -2.43 -3.45
N ILE A 87 -9.72 -1.35 -2.88
CA ILE A 87 -10.14 0.01 -3.27
C ILE A 87 -9.63 0.36 -4.68
N LEU A 88 -8.42 -0.06 -5.05
CA LEU A 88 -7.86 0.16 -6.39
C LEU A 88 -8.66 -0.57 -7.48
N THR A 89 -8.97 -1.85 -7.24
CA THR A 89 -9.76 -2.66 -8.18
C THR A 89 -11.19 -2.15 -8.32
N THR A 90 -11.78 -1.61 -7.24
CA THR A 90 -13.11 -1.00 -7.29
C THR A 90 -13.10 0.34 -8.03
N ALA A 91 -12.06 1.16 -7.82
CA ALA A 91 -11.90 2.43 -8.53
C ALA A 91 -11.71 2.21 -10.05
N LEU A 92 -10.85 1.26 -10.43
CA LEU A 92 -10.63 0.92 -11.83
C LEU A 92 -11.87 0.35 -12.49
N GLU A 93 -12.63 -0.51 -11.81
CA GLU A 93 -13.85 -1.08 -12.39
C GLU A 93 -14.89 0.01 -12.68
N GLY A 94 -15.14 0.90 -11.72
CA GLY A 94 -16.04 2.04 -11.93
C GLY A 94 -15.55 2.97 -13.05
N TYR A 95 -14.24 3.22 -13.11
CA TYR A 95 -13.64 4.02 -14.17
C TYR A 95 -13.83 3.36 -15.55
N ILE A 96 -13.48 2.08 -15.71
CA ILE A 96 -13.61 1.35 -16.98
C ILE A 96 -15.07 1.31 -17.41
N SER A 97 -16.00 1.04 -16.49
CA SER A 97 -17.45 1.10 -16.73
C SER A 97 -17.88 2.47 -17.26
N SER A 98 -17.36 3.57 -16.69
CA SER A 98 -17.65 4.93 -17.18
C SER A 98 -17.09 5.19 -18.59
N GLN A 99 -15.91 4.67 -18.91
CA GLN A 99 -15.31 4.82 -20.24
C GLN A 99 -16.07 4.00 -21.29
N PHE A 100 -16.49 2.78 -20.93
CA PHE A 100 -17.35 1.93 -21.75
C PHE A 100 -18.68 2.61 -22.07
N ASN A 101 -19.39 3.11 -21.05
CA ASN A 101 -20.68 3.79 -21.21
C ASN A 101 -20.57 5.05 -22.08
N ALA A 102 -19.39 5.66 -22.14
CA ALA A 102 -19.11 6.81 -22.98
C ALA A 102 -18.56 6.43 -24.37
N GLY A 103 -18.60 5.16 -24.75
CA GLY A 103 -18.20 4.67 -26.08
C GLY A 103 -16.68 4.69 -26.35
N ARG A 104 -15.84 4.78 -25.30
CA ARG A 104 -14.37 4.90 -25.44
C ARG A 104 -13.63 3.57 -25.29
N LEU A 105 -14.35 2.46 -25.13
CA LEU A 105 -13.76 1.13 -25.03
C LEU A 105 -13.81 0.43 -26.39
N ASP A 106 -12.64 0.17 -26.95
CA ASP A 106 -12.47 -0.49 -28.23
C ASP A 106 -12.66 -2.01 -28.08
N ALA A 107 -13.53 -2.58 -28.90
CA ALA A 107 -13.93 -3.98 -28.78
C ALA A 107 -12.76 -4.95 -29.08
N ASP A 108 -11.88 -4.62 -30.02
CA ASP A 108 -10.76 -5.47 -30.42
C ASP A 108 -9.65 -5.46 -29.36
N LYS A 109 -9.35 -4.29 -28.79
CA LYS A 109 -8.45 -4.15 -27.64
C LYS A 109 -9.01 -4.88 -26.42
N TYR A 110 -10.29 -4.73 -26.12
CA TYR A 110 -10.93 -5.45 -25.03
C TYR A 110 -10.90 -6.97 -25.22
N LYS A 111 -11.13 -7.45 -26.45
CA LYS A 111 -11.04 -8.86 -26.78
C LYS A 111 -9.67 -9.46 -26.45
N LYS A 112 -8.57 -8.72 -26.65
CA LYS A 112 -7.21 -9.18 -26.25
C LYS A 112 -7.10 -9.42 -24.75
N ILE A 113 -7.72 -8.57 -23.92
CA ILE A 113 -7.76 -8.75 -22.46
C ILE A 113 -8.57 -9.99 -22.10
N VAL A 114 -9.74 -10.17 -22.70
CA VAL A 114 -10.61 -11.34 -22.46
C VAL A 114 -9.90 -12.64 -22.85
N ASP A 115 -9.31 -12.69 -24.04
CA ASP A 115 -8.63 -13.88 -24.56
C ASP A 115 -7.41 -14.20 -23.68
N GLY A 116 -6.61 -13.19 -23.30
CA GLY A 116 -5.48 -13.36 -22.38
C GLY A 116 -5.88 -13.83 -20.98
N TRP A 117 -7.04 -13.40 -20.48
CA TRP A 117 -7.61 -13.87 -19.22
C TRP A 117 -8.03 -15.34 -19.30
N GLN A 118 -8.73 -15.73 -20.37
CA GLN A 118 -9.17 -17.10 -20.60
C GLN A 118 -8.00 -18.07 -20.84
N GLN A 119 -6.97 -17.64 -21.58
CA GLN A 119 -5.76 -18.43 -21.80
C GLN A 119 -5.02 -18.77 -20.51
N LYS A 120 -5.14 -17.92 -19.47
CA LYS A 120 -4.63 -18.20 -18.12
C LYS A 120 -5.51 -19.19 -17.33
N GLY A 121 -6.56 -19.75 -17.93
CA GLY A 121 -7.49 -20.68 -17.28
C GLY A 121 -8.39 -20.03 -16.24
N ARG A 122 -8.62 -18.71 -16.33
CA ARG A 122 -9.34 -17.94 -15.32
C ARG A 122 -10.85 -17.87 -15.62
N PRO A 123 -11.71 -17.87 -14.59
CA PRO A 123 -13.15 -17.83 -14.78
C PRO A 123 -13.62 -16.50 -15.36
N LYS A 124 -14.76 -16.49 -16.04
CA LYS A 124 -15.38 -15.26 -16.55
C LYS A 124 -15.63 -14.27 -15.39
N VAL A 125 -15.32 -13.00 -15.61
CA VAL A 125 -15.54 -11.94 -14.62
C VAL A 125 -16.92 -11.30 -14.79
N VAL A 126 -17.44 -10.73 -13.70
CA VAL A 126 -18.64 -9.90 -13.71
C VAL A 126 -18.24 -8.46 -14.04
N GLY A 127 -18.87 -7.85 -15.04
CA GLY A 127 -18.48 -6.51 -15.52
C GLY A 127 -16.99 -6.47 -15.93
N PHE A 128 -16.25 -5.51 -15.38
CA PHE A 128 -14.80 -5.37 -15.57
C PHE A 128 -13.98 -5.76 -14.32
N ARG A 129 -14.52 -6.59 -13.43
CA ARG A 129 -13.88 -7.03 -12.17
C ARG A 129 -12.74 -8.04 -12.38
N TYR A 130 -11.76 -7.70 -13.21
CA TYR A 130 -10.51 -8.44 -13.31
C TYR A 130 -9.62 -8.20 -12.07
N ASP A 131 -8.51 -8.95 -11.95
CA ASP A 131 -7.49 -8.60 -10.97
C ASP A 131 -6.84 -7.23 -11.28
N LEU A 132 -6.20 -6.63 -10.27
CA LEU A 132 -5.65 -5.28 -10.36
C LEU A 132 -4.72 -5.09 -11.56
N GLU A 133 -3.81 -6.05 -11.76
CA GLU A 133 -2.85 -6.02 -12.87
C GLU A 133 -3.55 -6.03 -14.23
N THR A 134 -4.55 -6.89 -14.40
CA THR A 134 -5.31 -7.01 -15.66
C THR A 134 -6.18 -5.78 -15.92
N GLN A 135 -6.77 -5.18 -14.88
CA GLN A 135 -7.53 -3.92 -15.03
C GLN A 135 -6.60 -2.76 -15.46
N LEU A 136 -5.40 -2.68 -14.89
CA LEU A 136 -4.39 -1.70 -15.30
C LEU A 136 -3.92 -1.93 -16.74
N GLU A 137 -3.73 -3.20 -17.15
CA GLU A 137 -3.40 -3.56 -18.53
C GLU A 137 -4.49 -3.14 -19.52
N LEU A 138 -5.77 -3.35 -19.18
CA LEU A 138 -6.90 -2.89 -19.98
C LEU A 138 -6.87 -1.37 -20.17
N VAL A 139 -6.71 -0.62 -19.08
CA VAL A 139 -6.62 0.85 -19.12
C VAL A 139 -5.42 1.31 -19.94
N HIS A 140 -4.27 0.66 -19.78
CA HIS A 140 -3.05 0.98 -20.53
C HIS A 140 -3.20 0.74 -22.03
N LEU A 141 -3.83 -0.36 -22.41
CA LEU A 141 -4.11 -0.69 -23.82
C LEU A 141 -5.03 0.36 -24.48
N HIS A 142 -5.88 1.01 -23.70
CA HIS A 142 -6.78 2.09 -24.12
C HIS A 142 -6.27 3.49 -23.77
N SER A 143 -4.97 3.67 -23.51
CA SER A 143 -4.40 4.96 -23.10
C SER A 143 -4.63 6.11 -24.11
N THR A 144 -4.88 5.79 -25.38
CA THR A 144 -5.22 6.76 -26.43
C THR A 144 -6.72 7.03 -26.55
N ASP A 145 -7.55 6.14 -26.03
CA ASP A 145 -9.00 6.16 -26.25
C ASP A 145 -9.72 6.66 -24.99
N PHE A 146 -9.21 6.30 -23.81
CA PHE A 146 -9.77 6.67 -22.52
C PHE A 146 -9.47 8.12 -22.16
N ARG A 147 -10.41 8.73 -21.44
CA ARG A 147 -10.26 10.08 -20.89
C ARG A 147 -9.66 10.02 -19.49
N PHE A 148 -8.49 10.62 -19.33
CA PHE A 148 -7.81 10.78 -18.04
C PHE A 148 -8.03 12.19 -17.47
N TYR A 149 -7.79 12.34 -16.17
CA TYR A 149 -8.04 13.55 -15.39
C TYR A 149 -6.82 14.00 -14.58
N GLY A 150 -6.87 15.22 -14.05
CA GLY A 150 -5.80 15.81 -13.26
C GLY A 150 -4.69 16.46 -14.09
N ARG A 151 -3.71 17.06 -13.40
CA ARG A 151 -2.69 17.96 -13.99
C ARG A 151 -1.85 17.34 -15.11
N ARG A 152 -1.68 16.02 -15.12
CA ARG A 152 -0.81 15.30 -16.07
C ARG A 152 -1.58 14.47 -17.10
N ALA A 153 -2.90 14.58 -17.15
CA ALA A 153 -3.75 13.79 -18.05
C ALA A 153 -3.44 14.00 -19.55
N GLY A 154 -3.07 15.22 -19.94
CA GLY A 154 -2.71 15.54 -21.32
C GLY A 154 -1.34 15.01 -21.76
N LEU A 155 -0.55 14.44 -20.83
CA LEU A 155 0.79 13.94 -21.11
C LEU A 155 0.77 12.41 -21.18
N THR A 156 0.60 11.85 -22.38
CA THR A 156 0.54 10.39 -22.61
C THR A 156 1.70 9.63 -21.96
N VAL A 157 2.92 10.18 -22.03
CA VAL A 157 4.11 9.59 -21.39
C VAL A 157 3.95 9.49 -19.87
N ALA A 158 3.35 10.50 -19.24
CA ALA A 158 3.12 10.49 -17.79
C ALA A 158 2.02 9.49 -17.41
N VAL A 159 0.96 9.39 -18.21
CA VAL A 159 -0.12 8.41 -18.03
C VAL A 159 0.43 6.99 -18.13
N ASN A 160 1.14 6.67 -19.22
CA ASN A 160 1.70 5.34 -19.44
C ASN A 160 2.75 4.98 -18.39
N GLY A 161 3.61 5.95 -18.01
CA GLY A 161 4.58 5.75 -16.94
C GLY A 161 3.93 5.39 -15.61
N LEU A 162 2.84 6.08 -15.23
CA LEU A 162 2.13 5.77 -14.00
C LEU A 162 1.40 4.41 -14.08
N LEU A 163 0.77 4.08 -15.21
CA LEU A 163 0.11 2.78 -15.40
C LEU A 163 1.10 1.61 -15.32
N GLU A 164 2.28 1.72 -15.93
CA GLU A 164 3.33 0.69 -15.83
C GLU A 164 3.88 0.57 -14.40
N MET A 165 4.09 1.70 -13.71
CA MET A 165 4.48 1.66 -12.30
C MET A 165 3.42 0.99 -11.42
N MET A 166 2.14 1.26 -11.67
CA MET A 166 1.05 0.62 -10.94
C MET A 166 0.95 -0.87 -11.23
N LYS A 167 1.29 -1.36 -12.43
CA LYS A 167 1.39 -2.80 -12.73
C LYS A 167 2.53 -3.47 -11.97
N VAL A 168 3.67 -2.79 -11.79
CA VAL A 168 4.76 -3.28 -10.94
C VAL A 168 4.30 -3.35 -9.49
N ASN A 169 3.64 -2.30 -9.01
CA ASN A 169 3.09 -2.24 -7.66
C ASN A 169 2.06 -3.35 -7.41
N SER A 170 1.15 -3.61 -8.35
CA SER A 170 0.13 -4.65 -8.20
C SER A 170 0.75 -6.05 -8.05
N ARG A 171 1.84 -6.34 -8.76
CA ARG A 171 2.57 -7.61 -8.60
C ARG A 171 3.21 -7.73 -7.22
N ALA A 172 3.80 -6.64 -6.72
CA ALA A 172 4.41 -6.60 -5.39
C ALA A 172 3.36 -6.78 -4.27
N MET A 173 2.23 -6.06 -4.36
CA MET A 173 1.13 -6.11 -3.37
C MET A 173 0.48 -7.50 -3.24
N ARG A 174 0.52 -8.30 -4.31
CA ARG A 174 -0.05 -9.67 -4.30
C ARG A 174 0.72 -10.63 -3.40
N ILE A 175 1.98 -10.33 -3.07
CA ILE A 175 2.79 -11.18 -2.18
C ILE A 175 2.63 -10.69 -0.74
N ARG A 176 1.89 -11.44 0.06
CA ARG A 176 1.52 -11.08 1.45
C ARG A 176 2.29 -11.87 2.52
N THR A 177 3.29 -12.64 2.11
CA THR A 177 3.99 -13.57 3.01
C THR A 177 5.24 -12.97 3.66
N PHE A 178 5.68 -11.79 3.22
CA PHE A 178 6.83 -11.09 3.80
C PHE A 178 6.62 -9.58 3.77
N CYS A 179 7.35 -8.87 4.64
CA CYS A 179 7.22 -7.43 4.78
C CYS A 179 8.12 -6.67 3.80
N GLN A 180 7.57 -5.64 3.17
CA GLN A 180 8.26 -4.61 2.41
C GLN A 180 8.74 -3.48 3.35
N PRO A 181 9.85 -2.81 3.01
CA PRO A 181 10.26 -1.56 3.64
C PRO A 181 9.19 -0.47 3.65
N ASP A 182 9.20 0.37 4.68
CA ASP A 182 8.29 1.51 4.82
C ASP A 182 8.37 2.46 3.60
N THR A 183 9.57 2.65 3.04
CA THR A 183 9.78 3.48 1.85
C THR A 183 9.08 2.91 0.60
N VAL A 184 9.01 1.58 0.49
CA VAL A 184 8.32 0.90 -0.60
C VAL A 184 6.81 1.04 -0.44
N VAL A 185 6.28 0.82 0.77
CA VAL A 185 4.85 1.00 1.09
C VAL A 185 4.43 2.45 0.84
N ALA A 186 5.23 3.42 1.32
CA ALA A 186 4.98 4.84 1.11
C ALA A 186 4.91 5.20 -0.38
N LYS A 187 5.85 4.71 -1.18
CA LYS A 187 5.87 4.95 -2.63
C LYS A 187 4.61 4.36 -3.29
N GLN A 188 4.22 3.14 -2.93
CA GLN A 188 3.03 2.49 -3.47
C GLN A 188 1.75 3.25 -3.15
N LEU A 189 1.65 3.82 -1.94
CA LEU A 189 0.52 4.68 -1.55
C LEU A 189 0.50 5.98 -2.35
N LEU A 190 1.67 6.61 -2.58
CA LEU A 190 1.79 7.82 -3.41
C LEU A 190 1.43 7.56 -4.88
N ASP A 191 1.88 6.44 -5.43
CA ASP A 191 1.52 6.04 -6.79
C ASP A 191 0.01 5.75 -6.89
N SER A 192 -0.59 5.12 -5.85
CA SER A 192 -2.04 4.87 -5.77
C SER A 192 -2.84 6.17 -5.74
N GLN A 193 -2.39 7.16 -4.95
CA GLN A 193 -3.01 8.49 -4.92
C GLN A 193 -2.91 9.19 -6.28
N SER A 194 -1.76 9.05 -6.95
CA SER A 194 -1.57 9.59 -8.29
C SER A 194 -2.51 8.92 -9.30
N LEU A 195 -2.72 7.60 -9.18
CA LEU A 195 -3.68 6.87 -10.01
C LEU A 195 -5.11 7.38 -9.76
N PHE A 196 -5.54 7.51 -8.51
CA PHE A 196 -6.89 8.02 -8.18
C PHE A 196 -7.15 9.40 -8.80
N ASN A 197 -6.15 10.29 -8.72
CA ASN A 197 -6.22 11.61 -9.35
C ASN A 197 -6.29 11.52 -10.88
N MET A 198 -5.55 10.58 -11.48
CA MET A 198 -5.55 10.34 -12.92
C MET A 198 -6.89 9.78 -13.42
N LEU A 199 -7.52 8.89 -12.65
CA LEU A 199 -8.82 8.29 -12.98
C LEU A 199 -9.99 9.25 -12.71
N GLY A 200 -9.76 10.34 -11.96
CA GLY A 200 -10.82 11.26 -11.57
C GLY A 200 -11.76 10.63 -10.53
N CYS A 201 -11.21 9.87 -9.59
CA CYS A 201 -11.98 9.20 -8.54
C CYS A 201 -12.82 10.19 -7.72
N SER A 202 -14.01 9.75 -7.32
CA SER A 202 -14.96 10.55 -6.53
C SER A 202 -14.43 10.79 -5.11
N GLU A 203 -14.97 11.81 -4.44
CA GLU A 203 -14.58 12.14 -3.06
C GLU A 203 -14.71 10.93 -2.09
N PRO A 204 -15.79 10.12 -2.11
CA PRO A 204 -15.85 8.92 -1.29
C PRO A 204 -14.70 7.93 -1.55
N GLN A 205 -14.30 7.74 -2.81
CA GLN A 205 -13.15 6.88 -3.14
C GLN A 205 -11.85 7.47 -2.59
N GLN A 206 -11.64 8.77 -2.75
CA GLN A 206 -10.47 9.47 -2.23
C GLN A 206 -10.37 9.36 -0.70
N ILE A 207 -11.49 9.47 0.02
CA ILE A 207 -11.55 9.28 1.48
C ILE A 207 -11.09 7.87 1.87
N ARG A 208 -11.56 6.83 1.17
CA ARG A 208 -11.14 5.44 1.43
C ARG A 208 -9.64 5.24 1.25
N LEU A 209 -9.03 5.86 0.24
CA LEU A 209 -7.58 5.82 0.08
C LEU A 209 -6.87 6.59 1.21
N ALA A 210 -7.40 7.75 1.60
CA ALA A 210 -6.85 8.54 2.70
C ALA A 210 -6.88 7.76 4.03
N GLU A 211 -7.90 6.95 4.29
CA GLU A 211 -7.96 6.06 5.47
C GLU A 211 -6.81 5.04 5.48
N VAL A 212 -6.52 4.39 4.34
CA VAL A 212 -5.39 3.46 4.20
C VAL A 212 -4.06 4.18 4.42
N ILE A 213 -3.91 5.39 3.86
CA ILE A 213 -2.72 6.22 4.06
C ILE A 213 -2.57 6.62 5.53
N GLN A 214 -3.67 6.97 6.19
CA GLN A 214 -3.67 7.38 7.60
C GLN A 214 -3.33 6.22 8.52
N PHE A 215 -3.85 5.02 8.24
CA PHE A 215 -3.46 3.79 8.95
C PHE A 215 -1.93 3.60 8.91
N PHE A 216 -1.31 3.75 7.74
CA PHE A 216 0.13 3.63 7.61
C PHE A 216 0.89 4.72 8.40
N LYS A 217 0.43 5.97 8.33
CA LYS A 217 1.05 7.09 9.08
C LYS A 217 1.01 6.87 10.59
N ILE A 218 -0.12 6.46 11.14
CA ILE A 218 -0.28 6.18 12.58
C ILE A 218 0.75 5.12 13.05
N ILE A 219 1.00 4.10 12.23
CA ILE A 219 1.99 3.06 12.56
C ILE A 219 3.42 3.60 12.48
N LEU A 220 3.74 4.43 11.49
CA LEU A 220 5.06 5.08 11.44
C LEU A 220 5.29 5.98 12.66
N GLU A 221 4.28 6.75 13.07
CA GLU A 221 4.34 7.58 14.26
C GLU A 221 4.53 6.72 15.51
N ARG A 222 3.76 5.63 15.68
CA ARG A 222 3.93 4.66 16.77
C ARG A 222 5.39 4.19 16.86
N GLU A 223 5.97 3.74 15.75
CA GLU A 223 7.34 3.22 15.73
C GLU A 223 8.40 4.30 15.99
N GLN A 224 8.17 5.56 15.55
CA GLN A 224 9.06 6.67 15.87
C GLN A 224 9.09 6.97 17.38
N HIS A 225 7.92 6.95 18.04
CA HIS A 225 7.83 7.15 19.49
C HIS A 225 8.55 6.03 20.26
N PHE A 226 8.47 4.78 19.81
CA PHE A 226 9.21 3.67 20.43
C PHE A 226 10.73 3.73 20.20
N ARG A 227 11.18 4.31 19.07
CA ARG A 227 12.62 4.43 18.74
C ARG A 227 13.30 5.63 19.40
N HIS A 228 12.54 6.65 19.80
CA HIS A 228 13.06 7.84 20.51
C HIS A 228 12.43 8.06 21.90
N PRO A 229 12.51 7.13 22.87
CA PRO A 229 12.04 7.40 24.24
C PRO A 229 12.92 8.41 25.01
N HIS A 230 14.17 8.63 24.56
CA HIS A 230 15.27 9.08 25.43
C HIS A 230 15.72 10.54 25.29
N GLU A 231 15.14 11.33 24.37
CA GLU A 231 15.50 12.75 24.24
C GLU A 231 14.66 13.67 25.15
N ALA A 232 13.51 13.21 25.64
CA ALA A 232 12.64 14.01 26.53
C ALA A 232 13.15 14.11 27.99
N HIS A 233 14.04 13.22 28.43
CA HIS A 233 14.55 13.21 29.82
C HIS A 233 15.96 13.81 30.00
N ALA A 234 16.65 14.18 28.92
CA ALA A 234 17.98 14.80 29.00
C ALA A 234 17.95 16.32 29.22
N ALA A 235 16.78 16.96 29.14
CA ALA A 235 16.60 18.37 29.43
C ALA A 235 16.07 18.61 30.85
N SER A 236 16.80 18.14 31.87
CA SER A 236 16.69 18.76 33.20
C SER A 236 17.57 20.02 33.20
N PRO A 237 17.02 21.22 33.44
CA PRO A 237 17.85 22.40 33.59
C PRO A 237 18.67 22.24 34.86
N ALA A 238 19.99 22.21 34.72
CA ALA A 238 20.91 22.38 35.83
C ALA A 238 20.48 23.63 36.62
N ARG A 239 20.00 23.40 37.85
CA ARG A 239 19.78 24.46 38.83
C ARG A 239 21.09 25.24 38.96
N ARG A 240 21.09 26.48 38.50
CA ARG A 240 22.17 27.42 38.81
C ARG A 240 22.14 27.64 40.30
N ASP A 241 23.25 27.27 40.92
CA ASP A 241 23.64 27.64 42.26
C ASP A 241 23.90 29.15 42.26
N THR A 242 23.06 29.91 42.97
CA THR A 242 23.37 31.28 43.39
C THR A 242 22.87 31.44 44.82
N GLY A 243 23.74 31.14 45.78
CA GLY A 243 23.63 31.65 47.13
C GLY A 243 24.32 33.01 47.22
N HIS A 244 23.60 34.05 47.64
CA HIS A 244 24.08 35.05 48.60
C HIS A 244 22.92 35.92 49.08
N TRP A 245 22.90 36.20 50.38
CA TRP A 245 21.92 36.97 51.14
C TRP A 245 22.19 38.47 51.02
N ASP A 246 21.16 39.30 51.00
CA ASP A 246 21.13 40.49 51.88
C ASP A 246 19.69 40.98 52.11
N GLU A 247 19.39 41.27 53.38
CA GLU A 247 18.18 41.90 53.88
C GLU A 247 18.24 43.42 53.65
N SER A 248 17.11 44.04 53.33
CA SER A 248 16.68 45.30 53.94
C SER A 248 15.24 45.59 53.54
N GLU A 249 14.38 45.65 54.55
CA GLU A 249 13.02 46.15 54.49
C GLU A 249 12.99 47.61 54.03
N GLU A 250 11.98 48.00 53.25
CA GLU A 250 11.21 49.19 53.61
C GLU A 250 9.78 49.08 53.08
N VAL A 251 8.88 49.25 54.05
CA VAL A 251 7.43 49.30 53.99
C VAL A 251 6.99 50.60 53.28
N ILE A 252 5.89 50.58 52.52
CA ILE A 252 4.78 51.55 52.60
C ILE A 252 3.56 51.00 51.83
N ASP A 253 2.54 50.70 52.64
CA ASP A 253 1.09 50.77 52.50
C ASP A 253 0.42 51.19 51.18
N GLY A 254 -0.72 50.55 50.88
CA GLY A 254 -1.66 51.01 49.86
C GLY A 254 -2.70 49.99 49.36
N GLN A 255 -3.70 49.72 50.20
CA GLN A 255 -5.12 49.34 49.91
C GLN A 255 -5.54 49.40 48.42
N GLY A 256 -6.35 48.54 47.82
CA GLY A 256 -7.33 47.56 48.27
C GLY A 256 -8.40 47.38 47.15
N ALA A 257 -9.13 46.27 47.21
CA ALA A 257 -10.45 46.00 46.58
C ALA A 257 -10.55 45.93 45.03
N LYS A 258 -10.70 44.72 44.46
CA LYS A 258 -11.96 43.98 44.17
C LYS A 258 -12.71 44.43 42.89
N SER A 259 -12.64 43.55 41.89
CA SER A 259 -13.76 42.87 41.20
C SER A 259 -15.00 43.69 40.82
N HIS A 260 -15.29 43.80 39.52
CA HIS A 260 -16.68 43.71 39.06
C HIS A 260 -16.82 43.08 37.67
N SER A 261 -17.81 42.22 37.59
CA SER A 261 -18.35 41.50 36.44
C SER A 261 -19.10 42.43 35.47
N GLU A 262 -19.15 42.07 34.18
CA GLU A 262 -20.27 42.46 33.32
C GLU A 262 -20.63 41.35 32.32
N LYS A 263 -21.87 40.87 32.48
CA LYS A 263 -22.66 40.13 31.49
C LYS A 263 -23.25 41.15 30.52
N TYR A 264 -23.26 40.82 29.23
CA TYR A 264 -24.28 41.32 28.31
C TYR A 264 -24.85 40.17 27.49
N GLN A 265 -26.10 39.81 27.83
CA GLN A 265 -27.07 39.21 26.90
C GLN A 265 -27.57 40.31 25.97
N SER A 266 -27.73 40.01 24.68
CA SER A 266 -28.62 40.76 23.80
C SER A 266 -29.56 39.78 23.12
N SER A 267 -30.82 39.81 23.55
CA SER A 267 -31.98 39.27 22.86
C SER A 267 -32.52 40.31 21.87
N GLY A 268 -33.24 39.82 20.87
CA GLY A 268 -34.12 40.59 19.98
C GLY A 268 -33.52 40.70 18.58
N GLY A 269 -34.15 40.23 17.51
CA GLY A 269 -35.53 39.81 17.30
C GLY A 269 -35.96 40.30 15.93
N ASP A 270 -36.69 39.44 15.20
CA ASP A 270 -37.62 39.75 14.12
C ASP A 270 -37.06 40.37 12.81
N GLN A 271 -37.56 40.10 11.61
CA GLN A 271 -38.67 39.26 11.12
C GLN A 271 -38.58 39.20 9.58
N HIS A 272 -39.07 38.08 9.04
CA HIS A 272 -39.89 37.92 7.83
C HIS A 272 -39.42 38.24 6.39
N GLN A 273 -40.09 37.46 5.51
CA GLN A 273 -40.33 37.55 4.05
C GLN A 273 -39.30 36.87 3.13
N GLU A 274 -39.68 36.10 2.10
CA GLU A 274 -40.94 35.50 1.64
C GLU A 274 -40.59 34.71 0.34
N TYR A 275 -41.33 33.63 0.06
CA TYR A 275 -41.49 32.93 -1.25
C TYR A 275 -40.24 32.39 -1.98
N GLY A 276 -40.24 31.21 -2.61
CA GLY A 276 -41.32 30.30 -3.00
C GLY A 276 -40.89 29.54 -4.27
N ALA A 277 -41.41 28.32 -4.40
CA ALA A 277 -41.27 27.34 -5.49
C ALA A 277 -39.94 26.55 -5.58
#